data_AF-A0A0R2X4I9-F1
#
_entry.id   AF-A0A0R2X4I9-F1
#
_cell.length_a   1.000
_cell.length_b   1.000
_cell.length_c   1.000
_cell.angle_alpha   90.00
_cell.angle_beta   90.00
_cell.angle_gamma   90.00
#
_symmetry.space_group_name_H-M   'P 1'
#
loop_
_entity.id
_entity.type
_entity.pdbx_description
1 polymer ?
#
loop_
_entity_poly.entity_id
_entity_poly.type
_entity_poly.pdbx_seq_one_letter_code
_entity_poly.pdbx_strand_id
1 'polypeptide(L)'
;MAYVVLTQGSSLTEQELIDYAAGLISERAAIPKRIDFLQEMPLTAVGKIFRPALRQKIGEEVVAGLLAGANIAAEISSENEKKRGLVIKVVAHDKSQIDAINDLVKSYIFSTDVS
;
A
#
# COMPACT_ATOMS: atom_id res chain seq x y z
N MET A 1 -7.91 -5.42 5.40
CA MET A 1 -8.00 -3.99 5.07
C MET A 1 -9.01 -3.81 3.95
N ALA A 2 -9.56 -2.61 3.77
CA ALA A 2 -10.37 -2.27 2.62
C ALA A 2 -10.00 -0.87 2.11
N TYR A 3 -10.22 -0.64 0.82
CA TYR A 3 -10.13 0.69 0.19
C TYR A 3 -11.51 1.25 -0.01
N VAL A 4 -11.70 2.53 0.32
CA VAL A 4 -13.01 3.19 0.28
C VAL A 4 -12.88 4.52 -0.46
N VAL A 5 -13.84 4.79 -1.34
CA VAL A 5 -14.03 6.13 -1.93
C VAL A 5 -15.30 6.69 -1.32
N LEU A 6 -15.19 7.86 -0.69
CA LEU A 6 -16.33 8.55 -0.10
C LEU A 6 -17.16 9.24 -1.18
N THR A 7 -18.47 9.25 -0.99
CA THR A 7 -19.35 10.06 -1.84
C THR A 7 -19.17 11.54 -1.54
N GLN A 8 -19.42 12.39 -2.52
CA GLN A 8 -19.27 13.84 -2.36
C GLN A 8 -20.10 14.35 -1.18
N GLY A 9 -19.47 15.14 -0.31
CA GLY A 9 -20.12 15.73 0.87
C GLY A 9 -20.26 14.78 2.06
N SER A 10 -19.82 13.52 1.96
CA SER A 10 -19.72 12.63 3.12
C SER A 10 -18.43 12.86 3.90
N SER A 11 -18.52 12.72 5.21
CA SER A 11 -17.39 12.73 6.14
C SER A 11 -17.58 11.54 7.07
N LEU A 12 -16.78 10.49 6.86
CA LEU A 12 -16.79 9.29 7.67
C LEU A 12 -15.36 8.96 8.06
N THR A 13 -15.21 8.47 9.27
CA THR A 13 -13.96 7.97 9.81
C THR A 13 -13.76 6.49 9.48
N GLU A 14 -12.52 6.04 9.56
CA GLU A 14 -12.18 4.62 9.48
C GLU A 14 -12.96 3.79 10.51
N GLN A 15 -13.03 4.25 11.76
CA GLN A 15 -13.67 3.51 12.85
C GLN A 15 -15.17 3.34 12.63
N GLU A 16 -15.87 4.38 12.16
CA GLU A 16 -17.31 4.30 11.85
C GLU A 16 -17.61 3.23 10.79
N LEU A 17 -16.75 3.09 9.78
CA LEU A 17 -16.90 2.08 8.73
C LEU A 17 -16.57 0.67 9.23
N ILE A 18 -15.56 0.53 10.09
CA ILE A 18 -15.21 -0.75 10.70
C ILE A 18 -16.34 -1.23 11.63
N ASP A 19 -16.88 -0.35 12.47
CA ASP A 19 -17.98 -0.68 13.39
C ASP A 19 -19.26 -1.05 12.63
N TYR A 20 -19.57 -0.30 11.56
CA TYR A 20 -20.66 -0.63 10.66
C TYR A 20 -20.49 -2.01 10.02
N ALA A 21 -19.28 -2.32 9.51
CA ALA A 21 -18.98 -3.63 8.93
C ALA A 21 -19.07 -4.76 9.98
N ALA A 22 -18.62 -4.52 11.21
CA ALA A 22 -18.66 -5.48 12.30
C ALA A 22 -20.09 -5.84 12.73
N GLY A 23 -21.04 -4.89 12.62
CA GLY A 23 -22.45 -5.15 12.86
C GLY A 23 -23.15 -5.99 11.79
N LEU A 24 -22.57 -6.08 10.58
CA LEU A 24 -23.18 -6.76 9.42
C LEU A 24 -22.48 -8.07 9.04
N ILE A 25 -21.18 -8.20 9.30
CA ILE A 25 -20.39 -9.35 8.90
C ILE A 25 -20.28 -10.31 10.09
N SER A 26 -20.97 -11.45 10.01
CA SER A 26 -20.95 -12.48 11.06
C SER A 26 -19.56 -13.11 11.25
N GLU A 27 -18.77 -13.22 10.18
CA GLU A 27 -17.43 -13.78 10.24
C GLU A 27 -16.41 -12.73 10.67
N ARG A 28 -15.91 -12.84 11.92
CA ARG A 28 -14.95 -11.88 12.49
C ARG A 28 -13.69 -11.67 11.63
N ALA A 29 -13.21 -12.70 10.94
CA ALA A 29 -12.01 -12.62 10.10
C ALA A 29 -12.22 -11.79 8.81
N ALA A 30 -13.47 -11.63 8.37
CA ALA A 30 -13.82 -10.86 7.18
C ALA A 30 -14.04 -9.36 7.47
N ILE A 31 -14.13 -8.97 8.75
CA ILE A 31 -14.23 -7.57 9.16
C ILE A 31 -12.90 -6.85 8.84
N PRO A 32 -12.92 -5.71 8.11
CA PRO A 32 -11.73 -4.93 7.87
C PRO A 32 -11.09 -4.45 9.18
N LYS A 33 -9.77 -4.63 9.31
CA LYS A 33 -8.98 -4.06 10.42
C LYS A 33 -8.39 -2.68 10.14
N ARG A 34 -8.47 -2.24 8.88
CA ARG A 34 -7.93 -0.98 8.39
C ARG A 34 -8.73 -0.51 7.18
N ILE A 35 -9.03 0.78 7.09
CA ILE A 35 -9.68 1.43 5.95
C ILE A 35 -8.76 2.51 5.39
N ASP A 36 -8.44 2.41 4.11
CA ASP A 36 -7.69 3.43 3.38
C ASP A 36 -8.62 4.18 2.44
N PHE A 37 -8.72 5.49 2.64
CA PHE A 37 -9.52 6.35 1.78
C PHE A 37 -8.77 6.72 0.50
N LEU A 38 -9.48 6.62 -0.62
CA LEU A 38 -9.00 7.00 -1.95
C LEU A 38 -9.85 8.16 -2.48
N GLN A 39 -9.21 9.05 -3.23
CA GLN A 39 -9.93 10.08 -3.99
C GLN A 39 -10.80 9.45 -5.09
N GLU A 40 -10.25 8.44 -5.77
CA GLU A 40 -10.94 7.66 -6.79
C GLU A 40 -10.48 6.21 -6.80
N MET A 41 -11.36 5.31 -7.24
CA MET A 41 -11.02 3.90 -7.38
C MET A 41 -10.24 3.70 -8.69
N PRO A 42 -9.05 3.08 -8.69
CA PRO A 42 -8.34 2.82 -9.92
C PRO A 42 -9.10 1.78 -10.75
N LEU A 43 -9.39 2.12 -12.01
CA LEU A 43 -10.10 1.28 -12.95
C LEU A 43 -9.23 0.95 -14.17
N THR A 44 -9.50 -0.20 -14.78
CA THR A 44 -9.02 -0.53 -16.13
C THR A 44 -9.76 0.29 -17.18
N ALA A 45 -9.26 0.30 -18.42
CA ALA A 45 -9.93 0.98 -19.55
C ALA A 45 -11.38 0.52 -19.80
N VAL A 46 -11.75 -0.67 -19.31
CA VAL A 46 -13.11 -1.23 -19.40
C VAL A 46 -13.91 -1.09 -18.09
N GLY A 47 -13.47 -0.24 -17.16
CA GLY A 47 -14.21 0.11 -15.93
C GLY A 47 -14.13 -0.91 -14.79
N LYS A 48 -13.34 -2.00 -14.92
CA LYS A 48 -13.13 -2.95 -13.81
C LYS A 48 -12.09 -2.45 -12.82
N ILE A 49 -12.26 -2.73 -11.53
CA ILE A 49 -11.29 -2.39 -10.48
C ILE A 49 -9.90 -2.93 -10.84
N PHE A 50 -8.92 -2.03 -10.93
CA PHE A 50 -7.54 -2.33 -11.23
C PHE A 50 -6.75 -2.57 -9.94
N ARG A 51 -6.93 -3.76 -9.35
CA ARG A 51 -6.25 -4.19 -8.12
C ARG A 51 -4.72 -4.04 -8.12
N PRO A 52 -3.98 -4.19 -9.26
CA PRO A 52 -2.54 -3.98 -9.26
C PRO A 52 -2.11 -2.58 -8.77
N ALA A 53 -2.85 -1.52 -9.10
CA ALA A 53 -2.55 -0.16 -8.59
C ALA A 53 -2.74 -0.05 -7.08
N LEU A 54 -3.72 -0.74 -6.51
CA LEU A 54 -3.93 -0.77 -5.06
C LEU A 54 -2.80 -1.51 -4.33
N ARG A 55 -2.31 -2.61 -4.92
CA ARG A 55 -1.15 -3.35 -4.37
C ARG A 55 0.14 -2.55 -4.43
N GLN A 56 0.33 -1.79 -5.51
CA GLN A 56 1.43 -0.84 -5.63
C GLN A 56 1.38 0.21 -4.51
N LYS A 57 0.24 0.86 -4.32
CA LYS A 57 0.04 1.89 -3.28
C LYS A 57 0.42 1.38 -1.88
N ILE A 58 -0.09 0.21 -1.46
CA ILE A 58 0.25 -0.32 -0.12
C ILE A 58 1.71 -0.78 -0.04
N GLY A 59 2.28 -1.30 -1.13
CA GLY A 59 3.69 -1.68 -1.18
C GLY A 59 4.61 -0.47 -0.98
N GLU A 60 4.33 0.63 -1.69
CA GLU A 60 5.05 1.90 -1.53
C GLU A 60 4.89 2.45 -0.11
N GLU A 61 3.68 2.44 0.44
CA GLU A 61 3.41 2.95 1.80
C GLU A 61 4.14 2.13 2.88
N VAL A 62 4.12 0.81 2.77
CA VAL A 62 4.82 -0.08 3.72
C VAL A 62 6.32 0.19 3.67
N VAL A 63 6.92 0.28 2.48
CA VAL A 63 8.35 0.57 2.34
C VAL A 63 8.66 1.98 2.86
N ALA A 64 7.83 2.97 2.57
CA ALA A 64 7.99 4.34 3.07
C ALA A 64 7.98 4.37 4.61
N GLY A 65 7.05 3.65 5.24
CA GLY A 65 6.98 3.55 6.70
C GLY A 65 8.21 2.89 7.32
N LEU A 66 8.76 1.85 6.68
CA LEU A 66 9.99 1.19 7.13
C LEU A 66 11.19 2.14 7.08
N LEU A 67 11.35 2.84 5.96
CA LEU A 67 12.47 3.77 5.78
C LEU A 67 12.35 4.97 6.71
N ALA A 68 11.14 5.51 6.88
CA ALA A 68 10.89 6.57 7.86
C ALA A 68 11.20 6.12 9.29
N GLY A 69 10.82 4.90 9.68
CA GLY A 69 11.15 4.33 10.98
C GLY A 69 12.65 4.13 11.23
N ALA A 70 13.42 3.93 10.16
CA ALA A 70 14.88 3.86 10.18
C ALA A 70 15.57 5.21 9.93
N ASN A 71 14.81 6.29 9.76
CA ASN A 71 15.28 7.64 9.46
C ASN A 71 16.14 7.70 8.16
N ILE A 72 15.76 6.91 7.16
CA ILE A 72 16.40 6.81 5.84
C ILE A 72 15.58 7.62 4.82
N ALA A 73 16.25 8.52 4.09
CA ALA A 73 15.62 9.30 3.03
C ALA A 73 15.85 8.62 1.67
N ALA A 74 14.75 8.27 0.99
CA ALA A 74 14.78 7.65 -0.32
C ALA A 74 13.53 8.00 -1.14
N GLU A 75 13.66 7.98 -2.46
CA GLU A 75 12.52 8.05 -3.36
C GLU A 75 11.99 6.63 -3.61
N ILE A 76 10.66 6.48 -3.54
CA ILE A 76 10.00 5.18 -3.66
C ILE A 76 9.04 5.22 -4.82
N SER A 77 9.12 4.23 -5.69
CA SER A 77 8.17 4.01 -6.78
C SER A 77 7.90 2.52 -6.93
N SER A 78 6.89 2.15 -7.71
CA SER A 78 6.59 0.75 -7.97
C SER A 78 6.26 0.48 -9.42
N GLU A 79 6.52 -0.74 -9.85
CA GLU A 79 6.18 -1.24 -11.17
C GLU A 79 5.61 -2.65 -11.08
N ASN A 80 4.65 -2.96 -11.96
CA ASN A 80 4.16 -4.32 -12.15
C ASN A 80 4.88 -4.95 -13.34
N GLU A 81 5.95 -5.69 -13.07
CA GLU A 81 6.70 -6.44 -14.07
C GLU A 81 6.04 -7.78 -14.42
N LYS A 82 6.18 -8.22 -15.67
CA LYS A 82 5.61 -9.49 -16.16
C LYS A 82 6.17 -10.73 -15.44
N LYS A 83 7.43 -10.72 -15.03
CA LYS A 83 8.11 -11.89 -14.43
C LYS A 83 8.14 -11.84 -12.91
N ARG A 84 8.42 -10.67 -12.33
CA ARG A 84 8.62 -10.48 -10.88
C ARG A 84 7.34 -10.05 -10.16
N GLY A 85 6.29 -9.66 -10.89
CA GLY A 85 5.08 -9.10 -10.29
C GLY A 85 5.33 -7.69 -9.77
N LEU A 86 4.92 -7.43 -8.53
CA LEU A 86 5.15 -6.13 -7.89
C LEU A 86 6.64 -5.97 -7.55
N VAL A 87 7.26 -4.95 -8.12
CA VAL A 87 8.62 -4.50 -7.81
C VAL A 87 8.53 -3.10 -7.20
N ILE A 88 9.11 -2.93 -6.01
CA ILE A 88 9.29 -1.62 -5.40
C ILE A 88 10.71 -1.13 -5.72
N LYS A 89 10.83 0.05 -6.32
CA LYS A 89 12.10 0.70 -6.60
C LYS A 89 12.37 1.74 -5.53
N VAL A 90 13.54 1.65 -4.90
CA VAL A 90 13.98 2.55 -3.85
C VAL A 90 15.28 3.20 -4.29
N VAL A 91 15.25 4.52 -4.46
CA VAL A 91 16.45 5.32 -4.79
C VAL A 91 16.92 6.00 -3.53
N ALA A 92 18.03 5.51 -2.97
CA ALA A 92 18.58 6.06 -1.74
C ALA A 92 19.20 7.44 -2.00
N HIS A 93 18.90 8.44 -1.16
CA HIS A 93 19.59 9.73 -1.26
C HIS A 93 21.07 9.60 -0.87
N ASP A 94 21.35 8.75 0.11
CA ASP A 94 22.69 8.38 0.52
C ASP A 94 22.98 6.92 0.17
N LYS A 95 23.95 6.70 -0.71
CA LYS A 95 24.38 5.37 -1.14
C LYS A 95 24.97 4.52 -0.02
N SER A 96 25.45 5.14 1.06
CA SER A 96 25.94 4.39 2.23
C SER A 96 24.83 3.59 2.93
N GLN A 97 23.57 3.97 2.72
CA GLN A 97 22.40 3.35 3.36
C GLN A 97 21.80 2.20 2.54
N ILE A 98 22.32 1.89 1.35
CA ILE A 98 21.78 0.85 0.47
C ILE A 98 21.73 -0.52 1.16
N ASP A 99 22.79 -0.90 1.87
CA ASP A 99 22.84 -2.20 2.58
C ASP A 99 21.80 -2.26 3.69
N ALA A 100 21.61 -1.15 4.42
CA ALA A 100 20.58 -1.04 5.45
C ALA A 100 19.16 -1.13 4.87
N ILE A 101 18.92 -0.49 3.71
CA ILE A 101 17.63 -0.57 3.00
C ILE A 101 17.36 -2.02 2.57
N ASN A 102 18.35 -2.68 1.96
CA ASN A 102 18.24 -4.09 1.56
C ASN A 102 17.91 -5.00 2.76
N ASP A 103 18.55 -4.76 3.91
CA ASP A 103 18.29 -5.50 5.13
C ASP A 103 16.88 -5.30 5.70
N LEU A 104 16.30 -4.11 5.53
CA LEU A 104 14.93 -3.83 5.98
C LEU A 104 13.88 -4.48 5.08
N VAL A 105 14.12 -4.50 3.76
CA VAL A 105 13.12 -5.00 2.79
C VAL A 105 13.22 -6.51 2.54
N LYS A 106 14.33 -7.18 2.89
CA LYS A 106 14.53 -8.62 2.64
C LYS A 106 13.49 -9.55 3.25
N SER A 107 12.80 -9.13 4.32
CA SER A 107 11.75 -9.93 4.96
C SER A 107 10.43 -9.93 4.20
N TYR A 108 10.31 -9.10 3.16
CA TYR A 108 9.09 -8.98 2.38
C TYR A 108 9.12 -9.89 1.14
N ILE A 109 7.93 -10.36 0.76
CA ILE A 109 7.76 -11.31 -0.35
C ILE A 109 7.77 -10.64 -1.73
N PHE A 110 7.66 -9.31 -1.79
CA PHE A 110 7.70 -8.58 -3.05
C PHE A 110 9.14 -8.29 -3.46
N SER A 111 9.36 -8.11 -4.75
CA SER A 111 10.69 -7.75 -5.26
C SER A 111 11.02 -6.30 -4.90
N THR A 112 12.29 -6.03 -4.60
CA THR A 112 12.78 -4.67 -4.37
C THR A 112 14.06 -4.44 -5.17
N ASP A 113 14.13 -3.30 -5.85
CA ASP A 113 15.34 -2.84 -6.52
C ASP A 113 15.82 -1.57 -5.79
N VAL A 114 17.01 -1.65 -5.20
CA VAL A 114 17.62 -0.56 -4.44
C VAL A 114 18.80 -0.02 -5.21
N SER A 115 18.85 1.31 -5.42
CA SER A 115 19.91 1.99 -6.19
C SER A 115 20.37 3.29 -5.55
#